data_AF-A0A7V9UD07-F1
#
_entry.id   AF-A0A7V9UD07-F1
#
_cell.length_a   1.000
_cell.length_b   1.000
_cell.length_c   1.000
_cell.angle_alpha   90.00
_cell.angle_beta   90.00
_cell.angle_gamma   90.00
#
_symmetry.space_group_name_H-M   'P 1'
#
loop_
_entity.id
_entity.type
_entity.pdbx_description
1 polymer ?
#
loop_
_entity_poly.entity_id
_entity_poly.type
_entity_poly.pdbx_seq_one_letter_code
_entity_poly.pdbx_strand_id
1 'polypeptide(L)'
;MRLRSVAASVVALSMGLLPSPAIGPARAESRTGHTQPGLARAEDAAARAAATARARGVKVVGSSDLGGGGLNHFVDVLGDHAFVGYGGPNGGFAAEWNKTPNCGDVTNAGSVKVVSLADPANPEVVANIPIGDRRNIARDVAVLRVEDRGPGNSAFTGDLLAIGIEHCNVSTTGQVPGIVEPGRAGVDLYDVTDPSLPVLLGSDDRSDGTFQIGPRGISMVQQADGRVLLFEANHATGANDGVHIVDVTDPSIPTSAARFVSE
;
A
#
# COMPACT_ATOMS: atom_id res chain seq x y z
N MET A 1 7.05 34.57 -41.87
CA MET A 1 6.55 33.32 -41.27
C MET A 1 5.13 33.60 -40.78
N ARG A 2 4.10 33.12 -41.49
CA ARG A 2 2.69 33.46 -41.24
C ARG A 2 2.08 32.46 -40.24
N LEU A 3 1.67 32.92 -39.06
CA LEU A 3 0.86 32.12 -38.13
C LEU A 3 -0.59 32.07 -38.64
N ARG A 4 -1.11 30.85 -38.83
CA ARG A 4 -2.55 30.59 -38.99
C ARG A 4 -3.11 30.21 -37.63
N SER A 5 -4.07 31.01 -37.15
CA SER A 5 -4.91 30.67 -36.00
C SER A 5 -5.96 29.65 -36.41
N VAL A 6 -6.13 28.59 -35.63
CA VAL A 6 -7.22 27.62 -35.75
C VAL A 6 -8.20 27.87 -34.62
N ALA A 7 -9.45 28.17 -34.95
CA ALA A 7 -10.54 28.32 -34.01
C ALA A 7 -11.09 26.95 -33.62
N ALA A 8 -11.27 26.71 -32.32
CA ALA A 8 -11.97 25.54 -31.80
C ALA A 8 -13.44 25.88 -31.56
N SER A 9 -14.35 25.16 -32.22
CA SER A 9 -15.79 25.20 -31.95
C SER A 9 -16.13 24.28 -30.79
N VAL A 10 -16.76 24.84 -29.76
CA VAL A 10 -17.37 24.09 -28.65
C VAL A 10 -18.84 23.84 -28.99
N VAL A 11 -19.22 22.57 -29.12
CA VAL A 11 -20.62 22.14 -29.22
C VAL A 11 -21.11 21.83 -27.81
N ALA A 12 -22.05 22.62 -27.30
CA ALA A 12 -22.73 22.35 -26.04
C ALA A 12 -23.91 21.39 -26.30
N LEU A 13 -23.83 20.18 -25.73
CA LEU A 13 -24.94 19.22 -25.70
C LEU A 13 -25.78 19.47 -24.44
N SER A 14 -27.01 19.94 -24.62
CA SER A 14 -28.00 20.05 -23.55
C SER A 14 -28.63 18.68 -23.27
N MET A 15 -28.29 18.06 -22.14
CA MET A 15 -29.00 16.88 -21.64
C MET A 15 -30.27 17.33 -20.89
N GLY A 16 -31.42 16.84 -21.33
CA GLY A 16 -32.71 17.04 -20.67
C GLY A 16 -32.81 16.24 -19.37
N LEU A 17 -33.21 16.91 -18.30
CA LEU A 17 -33.56 16.32 -17.02
C LEU A 17 -34.92 15.60 -17.12
N LEU A 18 -34.96 14.31 -16.84
CA LEU A 18 -36.19 13.58 -16.54
C LEU A 18 -36.52 13.71 -15.04
N PRO A 19 -37.81 13.83 -14.66
CA PRO A 19 -38.22 13.89 -13.26
C PRO A 19 -38.02 12.54 -12.56
N SER A 20 -37.42 12.59 -11.37
CA SER A 20 -37.29 11.43 -10.48
C SER A 20 -38.62 11.09 -9.80
N PRO A 21 -38.97 9.80 -9.61
CA PRO A 21 -40.11 9.42 -8.80
C PRO A 21 -39.81 9.63 -7.30
N ALA A 22 -40.76 10.22 -6.59
CA ALA A 22 -40.70 10.43 -5.14
C ALA A 22 -40.78 9.08 -4.41
N ILE A 23 -39.69 8.71 -3.71
CA ILE A 23 -39.65 7.61 -2.76
C ILE A 23 -40.00 8.18 -1.38
N GLY A 24 -41.12 7.73 -0.81
CA GLY A 24 -41.56 8.13 0.52
C GLY A 24 -40.63 7.61 1.65
N PRO A 25 -40.70 8.21 2.85
CA PRO A 25 -39.76 7.89 3.93
C PRO A 25 -40.01 6.48 4.48
N ALA A 26 -39.01 5.61 4.34
CA ALA A 26 -38.98 4.33 5.04
C ALA A 26 -38.77 4.58 6.54
N ARG A 27 -39.68 4.04 7.34
CA ARG A 27 -39.70 4.08 8.80
C ARG A 27 -38.51 3.28 9.35
N ALA A 28 -37.52 3.96 9.91
CA ALA A 28 -36.39 3.32 10.59
C ALA A 28 -36.86 2.71 11.91
N GLU A 29 -37.03 1.39 11.95
CA GLU A 29 -37.12 0.64 13.21
C GLU A 29 -35.71 0.52 13.82
N SER A 30 -35.52 1.19 14.95
CA SER A 30 -34.34 1.04 15.79
C SER A 30 -34.36 -0.35 16.44
N ARG A 31 -33.60 -1.29 15.87
CA ARG A 31 -33.21 -2.55 16.54
C ARG A 31 -31.98 -2.28 17.38
N THR A 32 -32.21 -1.96 18.64
CA THR A 32 -31.20 -2.08 19.70
C THR A 32 -31.02 -3.55 20.06
N GLY A 33 -29.76 -3.98 20.18
CA GLY A 33 -29.41 -5.19 20.93
C GLY A 33 -28.97 -6.41 20.12
N HIS A 34 -27.91 -6.30 19.32
CA HIS A 34 -27.04 -7.44 18.98
C HIS A 34 -25.59 -7.05 19.28
N THR A 35 -25.15 -7.33 20.52
CA THR A 35 -23.72 -7.41 20.84
C THR A 35 -23.10 -8.50 19.98
N GLN A 36 -22.20 -8.13 19.05
CA GLN A 36 -21.48 -9.09 18.22
C GLN A 36 -20.65 -10.02 19.11
N PRO A 37 -20.92 -11.35 19.12
CA PRO A 37 -20.21 -12.30 19.98
C PRO A 37 -18.69 -12.45 19.68
N GLY A 38 -18.20 -11.81 18.61
CA GLY A 38 -16.81 -11.89 18.17
C GLY A 38 -15.84 -10.94 18.87
N LEU A 39 -16.31 -9.74 19.28
CA LEU A 39 -15.42 -8.70 19.83
C LEU A 39 -14.87 -9.08 21.22
N ALA A 40 -15.74 -9.60 22.10
CA ALA A 40 -15.33 -10.04 23.43
C ALA A 40 -14.36 -11.24 23.41
N ARG A 41 -14.30 -12.02 22.31
CA ARG A 41 -13.34 -13.12 22.15
C ARG A 41 -11.99 -12.65 21.63
N ALA A 42 -11.95 -11.56 20.86
CA ALA A 42 -10.72 -10.97 20.33
C ALA A 42 -9.93 -10.24 21.43
N GLU A 43 -10.61 -9.47 22.28
CA GLU A 43 -10.01 -8.81 23.45
C GLU A 43 -9.35 -9.84 24.39
N ASP A 44 -10.02 -10.98 24.60
CA ASP A 44 -9.56 -12.05 25.48
C ASP A 44 -8.38 -12.85 24.88
N ALA A 45 -8.25 -12.88 23.55
CA ALA A 45 -7.12 -13.51 22.85
C ALA A 45 -5.89 -12.61 22.79
N ALA A 46 -6.07 -11.31 22.54
CA ALA A 46 -5.00 -10.31 22.58
C ALA A 46 -4.40 -10.18 23.99
N ALA A 47 -5.24 -10.16 25.03
CA ALA A 47 -4.82 -10.19 26.42
C ALA A 47 -4.02 -11.47 26.77
N ARG A 48 -4.40 -12.64 26.24
CA ARG A 48 -3.67 -13.90 26.42
C ARG A 48 -2.34 -13.92 25.67
N ALA A 49 -2.27 -13.37 24.46
CA ALA A 49 -1.03 -13.28 23.70
C ALA A 49 -0.01 -12.34 24.40
N ALA A 50 -0.46 -11.18 24.88
CA ALA A 50 0.35 -10.28 25.70
C ALA A 50 0.80 -10.92 27.03
N ALA A 51 -0.05 -11.76 27.64
CA ALA A 51 0.27 -12.47 28.88
C ALA A 51 1.28 -13.63 28.72
N THR A 52 1.54 -14.11 27.49
CA THR A 52 2.41 -15.29 27.26
C THR A 52 3.81 -14.91 26.75
N ALA A 53 4.04 -13.66 26.33
CA ALA A 53 5.34 -13.19 25.89
C ALA A 53 6.30 -13.00 27.10
N ARG A 54 7.12 -14.01 27.39
CA ARG A 54 8.26 -13.89 28.32
C ARG A 54 9.39 -13.05 27.69
N ALA A 55 9.16 -11.76 27.47
CA ALA A 55 10.23 -10.85 27.12
C ALA A 55 10.95 -10.43 28.41
N ARG A 56 12.05 -11.11 28.76
CA ARG A 56 12.84 -10.73 29.93
C ARG A 56 13.45 -9.35 29.69
N GLY A 57 13.14 -8.39 30.56
CA GLY A 57 13.66 -7.04 30.47
C GLY A 57 12.92 -6.12 29.47
N VAL A 58 11.78 -6.54 28.93
CA VAL A 58 10.92 -5.69 28.09
C VAL A 58 9.51 -5.69 28.65
N LYS A 59 8.87 -4.51 28.69
CA LYS A 59 7.46 -4.34 29.06
C LYS A 59 6.65 -4.11 27.80
N VAL A 60 5.66 -4.97 27.55
CA VAL A 60 4.64 -4.71 26.53
C VAL A 60 3.80 -3.51 27.00
N VAL A 61 3.78 -2.44 26.21
CA VAL A 61 3.05 -1.20 26.53
C VAL A 61 1.61 -1.23 26.03
N GLY A 62 1.36 -1.88 24.89
CA GLY A 62 0.05 -2.12 24.28
C GLY A 62 0.17 -3.09 23.11
N SER A 63 -0.96 -3.48 22.54
CA SER A 63 -1.03 -4.39 21.39
C SER A 63 -2.35 -4.25 20.65
N SER A 64 -2.35 -4.52 19.34
CA SER A 64 -3.55 -4.65 18.52
C SER A 64 -3.43 -5.89 17.65
N ASP A 65 -4.54 -6.58 17.38
CA ASP A 65 -4.60 -7.68 16.41
C ASP A 65 -4.77 -7.18 14.96
N LEU A 66 -4.82 -5.85 14.80
CA LEU A 66 -4.96 -5.15 13.54
C LEU A 66 -6.22 -5.56 12.77
N GLY A 67 -7.29 -5.90 13.49
CA GLY A 67 -8.57 -6.37 12.94
C GLY A 67 -8.63 -7.88 12.68
N GLY A 68 -7.73 -8.66 13.28
CA GLY A 68 -7.78 -10.12 13.30
C GLY A 68 -7.47 -10.84 11.98
N GLY A 69 -7.03 -10.11 10.96
CA GLY A 69 -6.69 -10.69 9.64
C GLY A 69 -5.38 -11.49 9.60
N GLY A 70 -4.51 -11.30 10.61
CA GLY A 70 -3.18 -11.90 10.64
C GLY A 70 -2.30 -11.46 9.46
N LEU A 71 -1.20 -12.21 9.24
CA LEU A 71 -0.36 -12.10 8.03
C LEU A 71 0.18 -10.68 7.77
N ASN A 72 0.26 -9.88 8.83
CA ASN A 72 0.91 -8.58 8.84
C ASN A 72 2.41 -8.80 8.59
N HIS A 73 2.98 -7.94 7.77
CA HIS A 73 4.37 -8.02 7.35
C HIS A 73 5.11 -6.76 7.74
N PHE A 74 6.06 -6.29 6.93
CA PHE A 74 6.91 -5.15 7.24
C PHE A 74 6.14 -3.95 7.80
N VAL A 75 6.84 -3.24 8.66
CA VAL A 75 6.33 -2.07 9.36
C VAL A 75 7.32 -0.94 9.20
N ASP A 76 6.79 0.25 8.93
CA ASP A 76 7.54 1.49 9.06
C ASP A 76 6.72 2.50 9.87
N VAL A 77 7.39 3.49 10.46
CA VAL A 77 6.81 4.41 11.45
C VAL A 77 7.18 5.84 11.13
N LEU A 78 6.17 6.73 11.09
CA LEU A 78 6.37 8.17 11.00
C LEU A 78 5.54 8.88 12.07
N GLY A 79 6.23 9.58 12.97
CA GLY A 79 5.57 10.26 14.08
C GLY A 79 4.87 9.29 15.02
N ASP A 80 3.57 9.49 15.20
CA ASP A 80 2.67 8.67 16.00
C ASP A 80 1.86 7.68 15.16
N HIS A 81 2.32 7.32 13.96
CA HIS A 81 1.65 6.36 13.09
C HIS A 81 2.59 5.25 12.62
N ALA A 82 2.10 4.02 12.60
CA ALA A 82 2.74 2.88 11.96
C ALA A 82 1.98 2.45 10.70
N PHE A 83 2.71 2.05 9.68
CA PHE A 83 2.20 1.54 8.42
C PHE A 83 2.59 0.08 8.35
N VAL A 84 1.60 -0.82 8.27
CA VAL A 84 1.81 -2.26 8.38
C VAL A 84 1.37 -2.94 7.09
N GLY A 85 2.33 -3.51 6.37
CA GLY A 85 2.08 -4.28 5.15
C GLY A 85 1.33 -5.59 5.41
N TYR A 86 0.75 -6.15 4.36
CA TYR A 86 0.14 -7.47 4.35
C TYR A 86 0.98 -8.42 3.48
N GLY A 87 1.48 -9.51 4.06
CA GLY A 87 2.41 -10.45 3.42
C GLY A 87 1.76 -11.71 2.84
N GLY A 88 0.44 -11.87 2.97
CA GLY A 88 -0.26 -13.07 2.49
C GLY A 88 -0.09 -14.31 3.39
N PRO A 89 -0.93 -15.34 3.21
CA PRO A 89 -0.94 -16.57 4.02
C PRO A 89 0.35 -17.37 3.91
N ASN A 90 1.13 -17.09 2.88
CA ASN A 90 2.36 -17.78 2.57
C ASN A 90 3.61 -16.96 2.94
N GLY A 91 3.45 -15.86 3.69
CA GLY A 91 4.53 -15.09 4.31
C GLY A 91 5.78 -14.93 3.44
N GLY A 92 5.66 -14.23 2.31
CA GLY A 92 6.76 -13.81 1.42
C GLY A 92 7.71 -14.88 0.83
N PHE A 93 7.71 -16.11 1.33
CA PHE A 93 8.63 -17.20 0.97
C PHE A 93 7.87 -18.47 0.59
N ALA A 94 6.74 -18.79 1.23
CA ALA A 94 5.97 -19.96 0.85
C ALA A 94 5.13 -19.73 -0.41
N ALA A 95 4.91 -18.47 -0.84
CA ALA A 95 4.21 -18.16 -2.09
C ALA A 95 5.06 -18.57 -3.30
N GLU A 96 6.38 -18.61 -3.14
CA GLU A 96 7.29 -19.10 -4.17
C GLU A 96 7.16 -20.61 -4.41
N TRP A 97 6.65 -21.35 -3.43
CA TRP A 97 6.65 -22.81 -3.45
C TRP A 97 5.23 -23.41 -3.43
N ASN A 98 4.23 -22.66 -2.98
CA ASN A 98 2.85 -23.12 -2.90
C ASN A 98 1.99 -22.44 -3.98
N LYS A 99 1.67 -23.19 -5.04
CA LYS A 99 1.05 -22.78 -6.30
C LYS A 99 -0.42 -22.38 -6.18
N THR A 100 -0.80 -21.56 -5.20
CA THR A 100 -2.17 -21.04 -5.12
C THR A 100 -2.31 -19.84 -6.06
N PRO A 101 -3.32 -19.81 -6.95
CA PRO A 101 -3.53 -18.71 -7.90
C PRO A 101 -3.74 -17.32 -7.28
N ASN A 102 -4.07 -17.26 -5.99
CA ASN A 102 -4.40 -16.04 -5.26
C ASN A 102 -3.55 -15.94 -3.98
N CYS A 103 -3.34 -14.71 -3.50
CA CYS A 103 -2.70 -14.40 -2.21
C CYS A 103 -3.58 -14.73 -0.99
N GLY A 104 -4.45 -15.74 -1.08
CA GLY A 104 -5.51 -16.06 -0.10
C GLY A 104 -6.89 -15.51 -0.47
N ASP A 105 -7.89 -15.79 0.36
CA ASP A 105 -9.23 -15.20 0.28
C ASP A 105 -9.21 -13.84 1.02
N VAL A 106 -9.40 -12.75 0.29
CA VAL A 106 -8.90 -11.41 0.64
C VAL A 106 -9.97 -10.44 1.10
N THR A 107 -11.00 -10.88 1.83
CA THR A 107 -12.04 -9.93 2.27
C THR A 107 -11.49 -8.78 3.13
N ASN A 108 -10.27 -8.91 3.70
CA ASN A 108 -9.47 -7.84 4.32
C ASN A 108 -7.95 -7.98 4.06
N ALA A 109 -7.55 -8.85 3.13
CA ALA A 109 -6.19 -9.39 3.06
C ALA A 109 -5.48 -8.83 1.82
N GLY A 110 -4.73 -7.75 1.97
CA GLY A 110 -4.17 -7.01 0.84
C GLY A 110 -4.30 -5.50 1.00
N SER A 111 -4.26 -5.02 2.23
CA SER A 111 -4.18 -3.59 2.50
C SER A 111 -2.98 -3.30 3.37
N VAL A 112 -2.37 -2.13 3.17
CA VAL A 112 -1.52 -1.55 4.21
C VAL A 112 -2.42 -0.96 5.28
N LYS A 113 -2.17 -1.33 6.54
CA LYS A 113 -2.92 -0.81 7.68
C LYS A 113 -2.20 0.40 8.23
N VAL A 114 -2.92 1.50 8.40
CA VAL A 114 -2.42 2.69 9.07
C VAL A 114 -2.88 2.62 10.53
N VAL A 115 -1.93 2.63 11.45
CA VAL A 115 -2.15 2.39 12.88
C VAL A 115 -1.74 3.63 13.64
N SER A 116 -2.68 4.27 14.34
CA SER A 116 -2.37 5.33 15.29
C SER A 116 -1.73 4.75 16.54
N LEU A 117 -0.67 5.41 16.98
CA LEU A 117 0.11 5.16 18.19
C LEU A 117 0.01 6.33 19.17
N ALA A 118 -0.97 7.23 18.98
CA ALA A 118 -1.19 8.38 19.87
C ALA A 118 -1.42 7.96 21.33
N ASP A 119 -2.10 6.82 21.53
CA ASP A 119 -2.07 6.05 22.78
C ASP A 119 -1.39 4.69 22.54
N PRO A 120 -0.10 4.53 22.88
CA PRO A 120 0.61 3.28 22.64
C PRO A 120 0.11 2.12 23.52
N ALA A 121 -0.73 2.38 24.54
CA ALA A 121 -1.40 1.33 25.29
C ALA A 121 -2.60 0.75 24.53
N ASN A 122 -3.20 1.52 23.63
CA ASN A 122 -4.39 1.17 22.85
C ASN A 122 -4.22 1.56 21.36
N PRO A 123 -3.28 0.93 20.62
CA PRO A 123 -3.07 1.25 19.22
C PRO A 123 -4.29 0.91 18.36
N GLU A 124 -4.67 1.81 17.45
CA GLU A 124 -5.91 1.74 16.66
C GLU A 124 -5.63 1.77 15.15
N VAL A 125 -6.30 0.91 14.37
CA VAL A 125 -6.26 0.99 12.91
C VAL A 125 -7.17 2.13 12.45
N VAL A 126 -6.57 3.20 11.91
CA VAL A 126 -7.30 4.42 11.47
C VAL A 126 -7.60 4.43 9.97
N ALA A 127 -6.87 3.68 9.16
CA ALA A 127 -7.14 3.50 7.74
C ALA A 127 -6.66 2.14 7.20
N ASN A 128 -7.22 1.73 6.07
CA ASN A 128 -6.74 0.59 5.28
C ASN A 128 -6.52 1.06 3.83
N ILE A 129 -5.29 0.97 3.34
CA ILE A 129 -4.91 1.37 1.98
C ILE A 129 -4.97 0.13 1.08
N PRO A 130 -5.87 0.07 0.09
CA PRO A 130 -5.97 -1.07 -0.81
C PRO A 130 -4.75 -1.13 -1.75
N ILE A 131 -4.21 -2.33 -1.99
CA ILE A 131 -3.01 -2.50 -2.84
C ILE A 131 -3.31 -3.14 -4.21
N GLY A 132 -4.55 -3.01 -4.65
CA GLY A 132 -5.06 -3.63 -5.87
C GLY A 132 -5.96 -4.83 -5.57
N ASP A 133 -5.81 -5.90 -6.36
CA ASP A 133 -6.67 -7.08 -6.23
C ASP A 133 -6.01 -8.22 -5.44
N ARG A 134 -6.74 -9.33 -5.30
CA ARG A 134 -6.35 -10.54 -4.57
C ARG A 134 -5.06 -11.24 -5.04
N ARG A 135 -4.43 -10.76 -6.11
CA ARG A 135 -3.18 -11.26 -6.66
C ARG A 135 -1.97 -10.50 -6.13
N ASN A 136 -2.18 -9.47 -5.31
CA ASN A 136 -1.13 -8.62 -4.76
C ASN A 136 -0.99 -8.71 -3.24
N ILE A 137 0.24 -8.54 -2.78
CA ILE A 137 0.62 -8.31 -1.38
C ILE A 137 1.41 -7.01 -1.26
N ALA A 138 1.41 -6.43 -0.06
CA ALA A 138 2.23 -5.26 0.24
C ALA A 138 3.53 -5.82 0.77
N ARG A 139 4.45 -6.06 -0.14
CA ARG A 139 5.70 -6.74 0.16
C ARG A 139 6.45 -5.96 1.19
N ASP A 140 6.60 -4.66 1.07
CA ASP A 140 7.30 -3.79 2.00
C ASP A 140 6.67 -2.39 2.02
N VAL A 141 6.98 -1.60 3.04
CA VAL A 141 6.49 -0.22 3.20
C VAL A 141 7.63 0.68 3.64
N ALA A 142 7.68 1.90 3.11
CA ALA A 142 8.62 2.93 3.56
C ALA A 142 7.86 4.25 3.67
N VAL A 143 8.06 5.00 4.76
CA VAL A 143 7.40 6.28 4.97
C VAL A 143 8.43 7.33 5.37
N LEU A 144 8.31 8.55 4.84
CA LEU A 144 9.12 9.68 5.28
C LEU A 144 8.36 11.00 5.22
N ARG A 145 8.83 11.98 5.99
CA ARG A 145 8.39 13.37 5.87
C ARG A 145 9.22 14.09 4.81
N VAL A 146 8.55 14.57 3.77
CA VAL A 146 9.12 15.38 2.70
C VAL A 146 9.02 16.85 3.10
N GLU A 147 10.17 17.49 3.31
CA GLU A 147 10.25 18.91 3.67
C GLU A 147 10.37 19.79 2.42
N ASP A 148 9.80 20.99 2.44
CA ASP A 148 10.14 22.01 1.44
C ASP A 148 11.59 22.48 1.65
N ARG A 149 12.49 22.09 0.74
CA ARG A 149 13.90 22.49 0.73
C ARG A 149 14.22 23.49 -0.38
N GLY A 150 13.20 24.16 -0.91
CA GLY A 150 13.31 25.15 -1.98
C GLY A 150 12.94 24.60 -3.36
N PRO A 151 13.37 25.26 -4.45
CA PRO A 151 12.79 25.06 -5.78
C PRO A 151 12.99 23.65 -6.37
N GLY A 152 13.92 22.86 -5.82
CA GLY A 152 14.18 21.48 -6.22
C GLY A 152 13.15 20.45 -5.73
N ASN A 153 12.26 20.80 -4.78
CA ASN A 153 11.24 19.90 -4.21
C ASN A 153 9.82 20.48 -4.26
N SER A 154 9.49 21.17 -5.36
CA SER A 154 8.23 21.93 -5.42
C SER A 154 6.98 21.08 -5.71
N ALA A 155 7.13 19.81 -6.08
CA ALA A 155 6.00 18.98 -6.50
C ALA A 155 5.23 18.34 -5.32
N PHE A 156 5.89 18.10 -4.19
CA PHE A 156 5.24 17.52 -3.01
C PHE A 156 5.91 17.95 -1.71
N THR A 157 5.10 18.18 -0.67
CA THR A 157 5.54 18.44 0.70
C THR A 157 4.47 17.85 1.62
N GLY A 158 4.89 17.10 2.64
CA GLY A 158 3.98 16.31 3.46
C GLY A 158 4.60 14.96 3.81
N ASP A 159 3.75 13.99 4.13
CA ASP A 159 4.18 12.64 4.47
C ASP A 159 3.97 11.72 3.27
N LEU A 160 5.06 11.13 2.79
CA LEU A 160 5.05 10.25 1.63
C LEU A 160 5.22 8.80 2.09
N LEU A 161 4.25 7.96 1.76
CA LEU A 161 4.30 6.51 1.93
C LEU A 161 4.55 5.85 0.57
N ALA A 162 5.54 4.97 0.50
CA ALA A 162 5.75 4.03 -0.58
C ALA A 162 5.30 2.64 -0.14
N ILE A 163 4.57 1.95 -1.02
CA ILE A 163 4.10 0.57 -0.82
C ILE A 163 4.69 -0.31 -1.92
N GLY A 164 5.58 -1.22 -1.55
CA GLY A 164 6.13 -2.22 -2.46
C GLY A 164 5.06 -3.27 -2.81
N ILE A 165 4.68 -3.34 -4.07
CA ILE A 165 3.65 -4.26 -4.57
C ILE A 165 4.34 -5.50 -5.16
N GLU A 166 4.04 -6.66 -4.59
CA GLU A 166 4.47 -7.96 -5.12
C GLU A 166 3.24 -8.76 -5.54
N HIS A 167 3.32 -9.45 -6.69
CA HIS A 167 2.29 -10.40 -7.09
C HIS A 167 2.59 -11.81 -6.58
N CYS A 168 1.59 -12.56 -6.13
CA CYS A 168 1.83 -13.87 -5.51
C CYS A 168 2.09 -15.02 -6.49
N ASN A 169 1.97 -14.81 -7.80
CA ASN A 169 2.05 -15.88 -8.79
C ASN A 169 3.41 -15.95 -9.48
N VAL A 170 4.33 -16.74 -8.93
CA VAL A 170 5.61 -17.07 -9.57
C VAL A 170 5.57 -18.46 -10.19
N SER A 171 4.99 -18.58 -11.38
CA SER A 171 5.37 -19.71 -12.23
C SER A 171 6.70 -19.40 -12.92
N THR A 172 7.81 -19.65 -12.23
CA THR A 172 9.18 -19.60 -12.79
C THR A 172 9.37 -20.53 -14.00
N THR A 173 8.43 -21.45 -14.25
CA THR A 173 8.48 -22.43 -15.36
C THR A 173 7.53 -22.13 -16.52
N GLY A 174 6.95 -20.94 -16.59
CA GLY A 174 5.96 -20.60 -17.62
C GLY A 174 4.55 -21.06 -17.25
N GLN A 175 3.60 -20.13 -17.37
CA GLN A 175 2.14 -20.28 -17.27
C GLN A 175 1.65 -21.45 -16.41
N VAL A 176 1.19 -21.16 -15.18
CA VAL A 176 0.15 -22.01 -14.59
C VAL A 176 -1.02 -22.02 -15.57
N PRO A 177 -1.41 -23.17 -16.16
CA PRO A 177 -2.53 -23.21 -17.09
C PRO A 177 -3.79 -22.65 -16.41
N GLY A 178 -4.33 -21.56 -16.96
CA GLY A 178 -5.53 -20.90 -16.44
C GLY A 178 -5.30 -19.59 -15.66
N ILE A 179 -4.05 -19.14 -15.45
CA ILE A 179 -3.80 -17.78 -14.97
C ILE A 179 -3.49 -16.88 -16.16
N VAL A 180 -4.46 -16.03 -16.48
CA VAL A 180 -4.52 -15.28 -17.74
C VAL A 180 -3.80 -13.93 -17.66
N GLU A 181 -3.66 -13.34 -16.46
CA GLU A 181 -3.00 -12.03 -16.31
C GLU A 181 -2.18 -11.98 -15.01
N PRO A 182 -0.90 -11.58 -15.05
CA PRO A 182 -0.09 -11.38 -13.83
C PRO A 182 -0.72 -10.31 -12.94
N GLY A 183 -0.49 -10.41 -11.63
CA GLY A 183 -0.81 -9.30 -10.71
C GLY A 183 0.14 -8.12 -10.94
N ARG A 184 -0.14 -6.98 -10.31
CA ARG A 184 0.73 -5.79 -10.40
C ARG A 184 2.09 -6.04 -9.73
N ALA A 185 3.14 -5.39 -10.21
CA ALA A 185 4.43 -5.31 -9.52
C ALA A 185 4.94 -3.87 -9.58
N GLY A 186 5.70 -3.44 -8.57
CA GLY A 186 6.28 -2.09 -8.52
C GLY A 186 6.02 -1.39 -7.19
N VAL A 187 5.83 -0.07 -7.23
CA VAL A 187 5.58 0.73 -6.02
C VAL A 187 4.41 1.68 -6.23
N ASP A 188 3.50 1.74 -5.26
CA ASP A 188 2.48 2.79 -5.18
C ASP A 188 2.91 3.86 -4.17
N LEU A 189 2.68 5.13 -4.51
CA LEU A 189 3.06 6.29 -3.70
C LEU A 189 1.82 7.02 -3.20
N TYR A 190 1.73 7.22 -1.89
CA TYR A 190 0.58 7.83 -1.22
C TYR A 190 1.00 9.07 -0.41
N ASP A 191 0.19 10.12 -0.49
CA ASP A 191 0.15 11.17 0.52
C ASP A 191 -0.55 10.62 1.76
N VAL A 192 0.17 10.60 2.88
CA VAL A 192 -0.33 10.19 4.19
C VAL A 192 -0.19 11.30 5.23
N THR A 193 -0.14 12.57 4.78
CA THR A 193 -0.10 13.75 5.66
C THR A 193 -1.31 13.78 6.59
N ASP A 194 -2.47 13.37 6.08
CA ASP A 194 -3.58 12.90 6.90
C ASP A 194 -3.62 11.35 6.86
N PRO A 195 -3.11 10.65 7.90
CA PRO A 195 -3.03 9.20 7.91
C PRO A 195 -4.40 8.51 7.96
N SER A 196 -5.47 9.24 8.30
CA SER A 196 -6.84 8.72 8.25
C SER A 196 -7.46 8.77 6.84
N LEU A 197 -6.88 9.57 5.94
CA LEU A 197 -7.32 9.77 4.56
C LEU A 197 -6.16 9.67 3.55
N PRO A 198 -5.50 8.49 3.41
CA PRO A 198 -4.42 8.31 2.43
C PRO A 198 -4.88 8.58 0.99
N VAL A 199 -4.07 9.30 0.21
CA VAL A 199 -4.37 9.65 -1.19
C VAL A 199 -3.29 9.10 -2.11
N LEU A 200 -3.66 8.27 -3.09
CA LEU A 200 -2.73 7.79 -4.12
C LEU A 200 -2.27 8.97 -4.99
N LEU A 201 -0.96 9.17 -5.08
CA LEU A 201 -0.34 10.23 -5.90
C LEU A 201 0.11 9.69 -7.26
N GLY A 202 0.72 8.51 -7.27
CA GLY A 202 1.25 7.89 -8.47
C GLY A 202 1.77 6.48 -8.21
N SER A 203 2.24 5.84 -9.28
CA SER A 203 2.74 4.48 -9.24
C SER A 203 3.95 4.36 -10.17
N ASP A 204 4.96 3.62 -9.72
CA ASP A 204 6.01 3.07 -10.57
C ASP A 204 5.64 1.62 -10.91
N ASP A 205 4.84 1.46 -11.97
CA ASP A 205 4.36 0.14 -12.40
C ASP A 205 5.45 -0.58 -13.20
N ARG A 206 5.82 -1.76 -12.71
CA ARG A 206 6.87 -2.62 -13.24
C ARG A 206 6.36 -4.00 -13.62
N SER A 207 5.08 -4.09 -13.95
CA SER A 207 4.41 -5.31 -14.41
C SER A 207 4.86 -5.74 -15.82
N ASP A 208 5.73 -4.96 -16.48
CA ASP A 208 6.35 -5.27 -17.78
C ASP A 208 7.40 -6.39 -17.72
N GLY A 209 7.68 -6.93 -16.52
CA GLY A 209 8.65 -8.01 -16.29
C GLY A 209 10.04 -7.51 -15.88
N THR A 210 10.24 -6.19 -15.71
CA THR A 210 11.44 -5.66 -15.05
C THR A 210 11.55 -6.16 -13.61
N PHE A 211 10.43 -6.29 -12.91
CA PHE A 211 10.33 -7.05 -11.66
C PHE A 211 9.64 -8.38 -11.93
N GLN A 212 10.34 -9.48 -11.67
CA GLN A 212 9.74 -10.80 -11.84
C GLN A 212 8.56 -11.02 -10.90
N ILE A 213 8.54 -10.35 -9.74
CA ILE A 213 7.55 -10.55 -8.69
C ILE A 213 7.13 -9.22 -8.03
N GLY A 214 8.08 -8.31 -7.83
CA GLY A 214 7.92 -7.02 -7.14
C GLY A 214 9.17 -6.69 -6.33
N PRO A 215 9.32 -5.47 -5.79
CA PRO A 215 10.46 -5.12 -4.95
C PRO A 215 10.42 -5.91 -3.63
N ARG A 216 11.56 -6.48 -3.24
CA ARG A 216 11.74 -7.26 -2.00
C ARG A 216 11.91 -6.40 -0.77
N GLY A 217 12.44 -5.20 -0.97
CA GLY A 217 12.57 -4.19 0.04
C GLY A 217 12.59 -2.82 -0.60
N ILE A 218 12.05 -1.85 0.11
CA ILE A 218 12.06 -0.46 -0.31
C ILE A 218 12.57 0.45 0.81
N SER A 219 13.14 1.58 0.43
CA SER A 219 13.53 2.64 1.36
C SER A 219 13.51 3.97 0.63
N MET A 220 13.30 5.07 1.33
CA MET A 220 13.26 6.40 0.73
C MET A 220 14.17 7.36 1.48
N VAL A 221 14.71 8.34 0.77
CA VAL A 221 15.49 9.43 1.36
C VAL A 221 15.17 10.75 0.67
N GLN A 222 15.13 11.84 1.45
CA GLN A 222 15.17 13.19 0.91
C GLN A 222 16.59 13.76 0.99
N GLN A 223 17.14 14.13 -0.16
CA GLN A 223 18.46 14.70 -0.30
C GLN A 223 18.50 16.19 0.11
N ALA A 224 19.71 16.73 0.30
CA ALA A 224 19.89 18.12 0.68
C ALA A 224 19.47 19.12 -0.42
N ASP A 225 19.51 18.70 -1.68
CA ASP A 225 19.04 19.48 -2.84
C ASP A 225 17.50 19.41 -3.02
N GLY A 226 16.80 18.72 -2.12
CA GLY A 226 15.35 18.57 -2.10
C GLY A 226 14.84 17.31 -2.81
N ARG A 227 15.67 16.63 -3.61
CA ARG A 227 15.22 15.43 -4.34
C ARG A 227 14.81 14.32 -3.39
N VAL A 228 13.76 13.59 -3.75
CA VAL A 228 13.31 12.41 -3.02
C VAL A 228 13.62 11.18 -3.86
N LEU A 229 14.43 10.28 -3.32
CA LEU A 229 14.84 9.05 -3.98
C LEU A 229 14.27 7.84 -3.26
N LEU A 230 13.66 6.95 -4.03
CA LEU A 230 13.19 5.64 -3.64
C LEU A 230 14.19 4.59 -4.11
N PHE A 231 14.56 3.68 -3.22
CA PHE A 231 15.42 2.53 -3.49
C PHE A 231 14.56 1.28 -3.50
N GLU A 232 14.63 0.51 -4.58
CA GLU A 232 13.90 -0.74 -4.75
C GLU A 232 14.90 -1.87 -4.88
N ALA A 233 14.99 -2.73 -3.86
CA ALA A 233 15.76 -3.95 -3.95
C ALA A 233 14.93 -4.99 -4.71
N ASN A 234 15.39 -5.37 -5.89
CA ASN A 234 14.81 -6.46 -6.66
C ASN A 234 15.57 -7.76 -6.34
N HIS A 235 14.86 -8.88 -6.47
CA HIS A 235 15.47 -10.20 -6.51
C HIS A 235 14.97 -10.88 -7.78
N ALA A 236 15.63 -10.55 -8.88
CA ALA A 236 15.36 -11.10 -10.20
C ALA A 236 16.61 -11.81 -10.72
N THR A 237 16.51 -12.49 -11.86
CA THR A 237 17.69 -13.10 -12.48
C THR A 237 18.34 -12.16 -13.48
N GLY A 238 19.67 -12.09 -13.46
CA GLY A 238 20.48 -11.46 -14.50
C GLY A 238 20.32 -9.94 -14.54
N ALA A 239 20.14 -9.39 -15.73
CA ALA A 239 20.11 -7.94 -15.94
C ALA A 239 18.88 -7.25 -15.34
N ASN A 240 18.01 -7.92 -14.57
CA ASN A 240 16.91 -7.32 -13.80
C ASN A 240 17.15 -7.36 -12.28
N ASP A 241 18.24 -7.97 -11.81
CA ASP A 241 18.58 -8.03 -10.39
C ASP A 241 19.19 -6.72 -9.84
N GLY A 242 19.23 -6.60 -8.52
CA GLY A 242 19.93 -5.53 -7.79
C GLY A 242 19.05 -4.41 -7.27
N VAL A 243 19.59 -3.19 -7.21
CA VAL A 243 18.91 -2.02 -6.62
C VAL A 243 18.57 -1.02 -7.71
N HIS A 244 17.28 -0.71 -7.85
CA HIS A 244 16.80 0.38 -8.68
C HIS A 244 16.64 1.64 -7.84
N ILE A 245 17.03 2.78 -8.39
CA ILE A 245 16.81 4.09 -7.77
C ILE A 245 15.81 4.85 -8.63
N VAL A 246 14.71 5.25 -8.01
CA VAL A 246 13.62 6.00 -8.63
C VAL A 246 13.61 7.39 -8.01
N ASP A 247 13.66 8.42 -8.84
CA ASP A 247 13.38 9.79 -8.43
C ASP A 247 11.86 9.94 -8.29
N VAL A 248 11.42 10.18 -7.06
CA VAL A 248 10.03 10.37 -6.66
C VAL A 248 9.81 11.78 -6.10
N THR A 249 10.67 12.73 -6.49
CA THR A 249 10.51 14.15 -6.12
C THR A 249 9.15 14.70 -6.55
N ASP A 250 8.68 14.30 -7.73
CA ASP A 250 7.28 14.38 -8.11
C ASP A 250 6.65 12.98 -8.03
N PRO A 251 5.94 12.64 -6.94
CA PRO A 251 5.39 11.31 -6.75
C PRO A 251 4.25 10.98 -7.73
N SER A 252 3.72 11.97 -8.46
CA SER A 252 2.74 11.73 -9.52
C SER A 252 3.38 11.26 -10.83
N ILE A 253 4.70 11.46 -10.98
CA ILE A 253 5.48 11.07 -12.16
C ILE A 253 6.84 10.48 -11.73
N PRO A 254 6.87 9.27 -11.11
CA PRO A 254 8.13 8.61 -10.75
C PRO A 254 9.02 8.38 -11.98
N THR A 255 10.34 8.58 -11.84
CA THR A 255 11.29 8.37 -12.94
C THR A 255 12.52 7.59 -12.51
N SER A 256 13.01 6.68 -13.36
CA SER A 256 14.25 5.94 -13.07
C SER A 256 15.46 6.90 -13.05
N ALA A 257 16.17 6.94 -11.92
CA ALA A 257 17.36 7.77 -11.74
C ALA A 257 18.66 6.98 -11.98
N ALA A 258 18.74 5.77 -11.43
CA ALA A 258 19.94 4.94 -11.51
C ALA A 258 19.61 3.47 -11.22
N ARG A 259 20.62 2.62 -11.44
CA ARG A 259 20.51 1.20 -11.14
C ARG A 259 21.87 0.58 -10.83
N PHE A 260 21.88 -0.30 -9.83
CA PHE A 260 23.01 -1.17 -9.50
C PHE A 260 22.60 -2.61 -9.72
N VAL A 261 23.39 -3.34 -10.51
CA VAL A 261 23.18 -4.77 -10.76
C VAL A 261 24.26 -5.55 -10.03
N SER A 262 23.93 -6.72 -9.48
CA SER A 262 24.95 -7.66 -9.03
C SER A 262 25.60 -8.31 -10.25
N GLU A 263 26.93 -8.27 -10.32
CA GLU A 263 27.72 -9.00 -11.34
C GLU A 263 27.70 -10.51 -11.11
#